data_AF-A0A7X9JJI1-F1
#
_entry.id   AF-A0A7X9JJI1-F1
#
_cell.length_a   1.000
_cell.length_b   1.000
_cell.length_c   1.000
_cell.angle_alpha   90.00
_cell.angle_beta   90.00
_cell.angle_gamma   90.00
#
_symmetry.space_group_name_H-M   'P 1'
#
loop_
_entity.id
_entity.type
_entity.pdbx_description
1 polymer ?
#
loop_
_entity_poly.entity_id
_entity_poly.type
_entity_poly.pdbx_seq_one_letter_code
_entity_poly.pdbx_strand_id
1 'polypeptide(L)'
;MREIDLNAMSKKALILIILIIIVLYGQSLKFPHLLYWDNAGYSYTQHPIIHSLSFTNLKAMFTRSFDNHYHTFTLISLAIDYSLGHGKAVFFRITNLFLLIFIGLFLFIFIYKLLRNNWAAAFISLFFVLHPFNVESVVWISERKNLLFMFFLIPSMIYYLEYIENKKIWFLLYSCLFFIFSLFSK
;
A
#
# COMPACT_ATOMS: atom_id res chain seq x y z
N MET A 1 14.47 -10.35 25.78
CA MET A 1 13.44 -10.55 24.73
C MET A 1 13.89 -11.74 23.90
N ARG A 2 13.05 -12.77 23.73
CA ARG A 2 13.38 -13.95 22.91
C ARG A 2 13.43 -13.54 21.44
N GLU A 3 14.41 -14.06 20.72
CA GLU A 3 14.58 -13.85 19.27
C GLU A 3 13.31 -14.27 18.52
N ILE A 4 12.87 -13.45 17.56
CA ILE A 4 11.65 -13.69 16.80
C ILE A 4 11.93 -14.75 15.75
N ASP A 5 11.47 -15.98 15.98
CA ASP A 5 11.49 -16.98 14.94
C ASP A 5 10.36 -16.73 13.92
N LEU A 6 10.73 -16.14 12.78
CA LEU A 6 9.83 -15.96 11.64
C LEU A 6 9.41 -17.30 11.00
N ASN A 7 10.18 -18.38 11.21
CA ASN A 7 9.81 -19.70 10.69
C ASN A 7 8.63 -20.33 11.46
N ALA A 8 8.35 -19.86 12.67
CA ALA A 8 7.20 -20.28 13.47
C ALA A 8 5.87 -19.63 13.01
N MET A 9 5.92 -18.73 12.02
CA MET A 9 4.72 -18.13 11.44
C MET A 9 3.92 -19.11 10.59
N SER A 10 2.59 -19.04 10.70
CA SER A 10 1.69 -19.90 9.92
C SER A 10 1.69 -19.50 8.44
N LYS A 11 2.43 -20.25 7.62
CA LYS A 11 2.40 -20.12 6.14
C LYS A 11 0.98 -20.29 5.58
N LYS A 12 0.17 -21.17 6.18
CA LYS A 12 -1.24 -21.37 5.80
C LYS A 12 -2.06 -20.10 6.00
N ALA A 13 -1.83 -19.35 7.08
CA ALA A 13 -2.51 -18.09 7.33
C ALA A 13 -2.15 -17.02 6.29
N LEU A 14 -0.86 -16.91 5.95
CA LEU A 14 -0.40 -15.99 4.90
C LEU A 14 -1.05 -16.30 3.54
N ILE A 15 -1.06 -17.58 3.14
CA ILE A 15 -1.73 -18.02 1.90
C ILE A 15 -3.22 -17.70 1.94
N LEU A 16 -3.89 -17.96 3.07
CA LEU A 16 -5.31 -17.68 3.24
C LEU A 16 -5.63 -16.19 3.07
N ILE A 17 -4.82 -15.30 3.66
CA ILE A 17 -4.97 -13.84 3.50
C ILE A 17 -4.88 -13.45 2.03
N ILE A 18 -3.86 -13.94 1.31
CA ILE A 18 -3.66 -13.65 -0.12
C ILE A 18 -4.88 -14.13 -0.92
N LEU A 19 -5.32 -15.37 -0.70
CA LEU A 19 -6.46 -15.95 -1.42
C LEU A 19 -7.75 -15.16 -1.18
N ILE A 20 -8.02 -14.78 0.07
CA ILE A 20 -9.21 -13.98 0.41
C ILE A 20 -9.18 -12.62 -0.30
N ILE A 21 -8.02 -11.94 -0.33
CA ILE A 21 -7.89 -10.66 -1.04
C ILE A 21 -8.18 -10.83 -2.53
N ILE A 22 -7.58 -11.84 -3.17
CA ILE A 22 -7.77 -12.11 -4.59
C ILE A 22 -9.23 -12.45 -4.89
N VAL A 23 -9.88 -13.27 -4.08
CA VAL A 23 -11.27 -13.67 -4.29
C VAL A 23 -12.23 -12.48 -4.15
N LEU A 24 -12.06 -11.66 -3.11
CA LEU A 24 -12.99 -10.56 -2.83
C LEU A 24 -12.78 -9.35 -3.73
N TYR A 25 -11.51 -8.98 -3.95
CA TYR A 25 -11.15 -7.74 -4.64
C TYR A 25 -10.69 -7.98 -6.07
N GLY A 26 -10.36 -9.21 -6.49
CA GLY A 26 -9.95 -9.50 -7.87
C GLY A 26 -11.03 -9.21 -8.91
N GLN A 27 -12.31 -9.30 -8.54
CA GLN A 27 -13.43 -8.88 -9.40
C GLN A 27 -13.38 -7.39 -9.75
N SER A 28 -12.78 -6.54 -8.91
CA SER A 28 -12.67 -5.09 -9.15
C SER A 28 -11.92 -4.75 -10.44
N LEU A 29 -11.04 -5.65 -10.89
CA LEU A 29 -10.30 -5.48 -12.14
C LEU A 29 -11.22 -5.42 -13.35
N LYS A 30 -12.38 -6.09 -13.30
CA LYS A 30 -13.36 -6.16 -14.40
C LYS A 30 -14.37 -5.01 -14.38
N PHE A 31 -14.44 -4.24 -13.31
CA PHE A 31 -15.43 -3.17 -13.21
C PHE A 31 -15.16 -2.07 -14.24
N PRO A 32 -16.22 -1.42 -14.77
CA PRO A 32 -16.03 -0.24 -15.59
C PRO A 32 -15.27 0.83 -14.80
N HIS A 33 -14.60 1.72 -15.50
CA HIS A 33 -13.92 2.83 -14.85
C HIS A 33 -14.98 3.75 -14.22
N LEU A 34 -14.96 3.88 -12.90
CA LEU A 34 -15.93 4.67 -12.13
C LEU A 34 -15.57 6.16 -12.19
N LEU A 35 -15.52 6.71 -13.40
CA LEU A 35 -15.14 8.09 -13.70
C LEU A 35 -15.84 9.06 -12.74
N TYR A 36 -17.17 9.03 -12.61
CA TYR A 36 -17.88 10.00 -11.77
C TYR A 36 -17.47 10.03 -10.29
N TRP A 37 -17.11 8.89 -9.68
CA TRP A 37 -16.71 8.84 -8.27
C TRP A 37 -15.20 9.07 -8.09
N ASP A 38 -14.36 8.69 -9.06
CA ASP A 38 -12.94 9.05 -9.10
C ASP A 38 -12.71 10.52 -9.55
N ASN A 39 -13.74 11.18 -10.10
CA ASN A 39 -13.70 12.52 -10.70
C ASN A 39 -14.37 13.61 -9.86
N ALA A 40 -14.84 13.31 -8.64
CA ALA A 40 -15.52 14.32 -7.80
C ALA A 40 -14.60 15.50 -7.40
N GLY A 41 -13.31 15.47 -7.74
CA GLY A 41 -12.35 16.59 -7.58
C GLY A 41 -11.42 16.81 -8.77
N TYR A 42 -10.77 15.78 -9.32
CA TYR A 42 -9.91 15.89 -10.52
C TYR A 42 -9.49 14.48 -10.99
N SER A 43 -9.54 14.18 -12.29
CA SER A 43 -9.06 12.89 -12.79
C SER A 43 -7.53 12.84 -12.77
N TYR A 44 -6.94 12.13 -11.81
CA TYR A 44 -5.52 11.79 -11.86
C TYR A 44 -5.13 11.24 -13.24
N THR A 45 -5.96 10.37 -13.81
CA THR A 45 -5.78 9.76 -15.14
C THR A 45 -5.77 10.74 -16.31
N GLN A 46 -6.38 11.92 -16.17
CA GLN A 46 -6.41 12.93 -17.24
C GLN A 46 -5.35 14.03 -17.04
N HIS A 47 -4.79 14.15 -15.84
CA HIS A 47 -3.78 15.18 -15.59
C HIS A 47 -2.47 14.84 -16.32
N PRO A 48 -1.91 15.77 -17.12
CA PRO A 48 -0.66 15.55 -17.87
C PRO A 48 0.56 15.18 -17.03
N ILE A 49 0.49 15.32 -15.70
CA ILE A 49 1.62 15.08 -14.83
C ILE A 49 1.94 13.60 -14.72
N ILE A 50 0.93 12.74 -14.74
CA ILE A 50 1.14 11.29 -14.68
C ILE A 50 1.30 10.65 -16.07
N HIS A 51 1.13 11.42 -17.15
CA HIS A 51 1.22 10.88 -18.51
C HIS A 51 2.64 10.56 -18.97
N SER A 52 3.64 11.14 -18.30
CA SER A 52 5.05 10.84 -18.57
C SER A 52 5.89 10.90 -17.30
N LEU A 53 6.90 10.03 -17.22
CA LEU A 53 7.95 10.04 -16.19
C LEU A 53 9.12 10.95 -16.60
N SER A 54 8.86 12.03 -17.35
CA SER A 54 9.89 12.99 -17.73
C SER A 54 10.45 13.72 -16.51
N PHE A 55 11.70 14.18 -16.59
CA PHE A 55 12.35 14.93 -15.50
C PHE A 55 11.52 16.16 -15.07
N THR A 56 10.88 16.83 -16.03
CA THR A 56 9.98 17.97 -15.76
C THR A 56 8.78 17.56 -14.92
N ASN A 57 8.12 16.45 -15.26
CA ASN A 57 6.97 15.95 -14.52
C ASN A 57 7.38 15.44 -13.13
N LEU A 58 8.49 14.70 -13.02
CA LEU A 58 9.02 14.25 -11.73
C LEU A 58 9.35 15.45 -10.83
N LYS A 59 10.07 16.45 -11.35
CA LYS A 59 10.36 17.68 -10.59
C LYS A 59 9.06 18.37 -10.16
N ALA A 60 8.04 18.43 -11.01
CA ALA A 60 6.75 18.99 -10.67
C ALA A 60 6.06 18.22 -9.53
N MET A 61 6.10 16.88 -9.55
CA MET A 61 5.52 16.03 -8.49
C MET A 61 6.17 16.31 -7.12
N PHE A 62 7.47 16.59 -7.07
CA PHE A 62 8.18 16.89 -5.82
C PHE A 62 8.03 18.34 -5.33
N THR A 63 7.67 19.29 -6.22
CA THR A 63 7.72 20.74 -5.90
C THR A 63 6.35 21.40 -5.83
N ARG A 64 5.31 20.79 -6.40
CA ARG A 64 3.96 21.36 -6.42
C ARG A 64 3.01 20.48 -5.62
N SER A 65 2.09 21.11 -4.89
CA SER A 65 0.93 20.41 -4.34
C SER A 65 -0.07 20.17 -5.47
N PHE A 66 -0.63 18.97 -5.55
CA PHE A 66 -1.66 18.61 -6.51
C PHE A 66 -2.98 18.47 -5.77
N ASP A 67 -3.98 19.25 -6.18
CA ASP A 67 -5.30 19.26 -5.55
C ASP A 67 -5.25 19.57 -4.03
N ASN A 68 -4.43 20.54 -3.62
CA ASN A 68 -4.17 20.87 -2.19
C ASN A 68 -3.58 19.75 -1.33
N HIS A 69 -3.11 18.67 -1.96
CA HIS A 69 -2.46 17.55 -1.29
C HIS A 69 -1.04 17.36 -1.81
N TYR A 70 -0.13 16.99 -0.92
CA TYR A 70 1.26 16.64 -1.29
C TYR A 70 1.44 15.12 -1.17
N HIS A 71 1.39 14.41 -2.31
CA HIS A 71 1.41 12.94 -2.35
C HIS A 71 2.27 12.44 -3.52
N THR A 72 3.54 12.84 -3.49
CA THR A 72 4.53 12.59 -4.55
C THR A 72 4.64 11.13 -4.95
N PHE A 73 4.74 10.21 -3.98
CA PHE A 73 4.92 8.78 -4.28
C PHE A 73 3.67 8.16 -4.89
N THR A 74 2.51 8.68 -4.52
CA THR A 74 1.24 8.33 -5.16
C THR A 74 1.24 8.75 -6.62
N LEU A 75 1.64 9.99 -6.94
CA LEU A 75 1.71 10.47 -8.32
C LEU A 75 2.71 9.68 -9.17
N ILE A 76 3.89 9.35 -8.61
CA ILE A 76 4.90 8.53 -9.31
C ILE A 76 4.34 7.12 -9.59
N SER A 77 3.72 6.49 -8.59
CA SER A 77 3.11 5.18 -8.75
C SER A 77 2.01 5.19 -9.81
N LEU A 78 1.17 6.23 -9.85
CA LEU A 78 0.15 6.42 -10.88
C LEU A 78 0.78 6.62 -12.26
N ALA A 79 1.88 7.37 -12.36
CA ALA A 79 2.57 7.60 -13.63
C ALA A 79 3.21 6.32 -14.20
N ILE A 80 3.75 5.46 -13.33
CA ILE A 80 4.24 4.13 -13.72
C ILE A 80 3.10 3.31 -14.33
N ASP A 81 1.95 3.22 -13.66
CA ASP A 81 0.80 2.48 -14.19
C ASP A 81 0.24 3.09 -15.47
N TYR A 82 0.26 4.42 -15.59
CA TYR A 82 -0.13 5.09 -16.82
C TYR A 82 0.80 4.72 -17.97
N SER A 83 2.12 4.63 -17.75
CA SER A 83 3.07 4.24 -18.79
C SER A 83 2.90 2.78 -19.25
N LEU A 84 2.47 1.89 -18.34
CA LEU A 84 2.19 0.48 -18.64
C LEU A 84 0.83 0.28 -19.33
N GLY A 85 -0.19 1.02 -18.87
CA GLY A 85 -1.58 0.80 -19.24
C GLY A 85 -2.17 1.84 -20.18
N HIS A 86 -1.46 2.92 -20.48
CA HIS A 86 -1.93 4.10 -21.23
C HIS A 86 -3.30 4.60 -20.75
N GLY A 87 -3.47 4.74 -19.43
CA GLY A 87 -4.71 5.23 -18.82
C GLY A 87 -5.80 4.16 -18.60
N LYS A 88 -5.56 2.89 -18.94
CA LYS A 88 -6.50 1.79 -18.63
C LYS A 88 -6.60 1.56 -17.11
N ALA A 89 -7.80 1.76 -16.55
CA ALA A 89 -8.11 1.60 -15.13
C ALA A 89 -7.66 0.26 -14.50
N VAL A 90 -7.61 -0.80 -15.30
CA VAL A 90 -7.18 -2.14 -14.86
C VAL A 90 -5.76 -2.11 -14.29
N PHE A 91 -4.81 -1.43 -14.94
CA PHE A 91 -3.41 -1.39 -14.49
C PHE A 91 -3.29 -0.70 -13.13
N PHE A 92 -4.05 0.38 -12.93
CA PHE A 92 -4.08 1.06 -11.64
C PHE A 92 -4.64 0.18 -10.52
N ARG A 93 -5.71 -0.56 -10.80
CA ARG A 93 -6.34 -1.44 -9.80
C ARG A 93 -5.53 -2.70 -9.52
N ILE A 94 -4.75 -3.19 -10.49
CA ILE A 94 -3.76 -4.26 -10.24
C ILE A 94 -2.76 -3.80 -9.18
N THR A 95 -2.22 -2.59 -9.32
CA THR A 95 -1.29 -2.03 -8.34
C THR A 95 -1.94 -1.81 -6.98
N ASN A 96 -3.19 -1.30 -6.92
CA ASN A 96 -3.91 -1.18 -5.65
C ASN A 96 -4.14 -2.54 -4.97
N LEU A 97 -4.54 -3.56 -5.74
CA LEU A 97 -4.74 -4.92 -5.24
C LEU A 97 -3.42 -5.52 -4.72
N PHE A 98 -2.32 -5.32 -5.45
CA PHE A 98 -0.99 -5.71 -5.02
C PHE A 98 -0.62 -5.06 -3.68
N LEU A 99 -0.82 -3.74 -3.55
CA LEU A 99 -0.55 -3.04 -2.30
C LEU A 99 -1.38 -3.60 -1.14
N LEU A 100 -2.68 -3.87 -1.33
CA LEU A 100 -3.52 -4.46 -0.30
C LEU A 100 -3.03 -5.86 0.15
N ILE A 101 -2.56 -6.68 -0.79
CA ILE A 101 -1.95 -7.99 -0.46
C ILE A 101 -0.78 -7.80 0.49
N PHE A 102 0.17 -6.92 0.14
CA PHE A 102 1.35 -6.69 0.98
C PHE A 102 0.99 -6.06 2.33
N ILE A 103 0.04 -5.14 2.37
CA ILE A 103 -0.47 -4.55 3.63
C ILE A 103 -1.02 -5.66 4.54
N GLY A 104 -1.83 -6.58 4.01
CA GLY A 104 -2.36 -7.71 4.78
C GLY A 104 -1.26 -8.63 5.32
N LEU A 105 -0.23 -8.90 4.51
CA LEU A 105 0.93 -9.71 4.91
C LEU A 105 1.78 -9.01 5.97
N PHE A 106 2.09 -7.74 5.78
CA PHE A 106 2.84 -6.93 6.75
C PHE A 106 2.06 -6.79 8.05
N LEU A 107 0.75 -6.62 8.01
CA LEU A 107 -0.09 -6.56 9.19
C LEU A 107 -0.05 -7.89 9.96
N PHE A 108 -0.10 -9.03 9.28
CA PHE A 108 0.08 -10.33 9.92
C PHE A 108 1.45 -10.43 10.62
N ILE A 109 2.53 -10.05 9.92
CA ILE A 109 3.89 -10.04 10.50
C ILE A 109 3.93 -9.15 11.74
N PHE A 110 3.44 -7.92 11.64
CA PHE A 110 3.47 -6.94 12.70
C PHE A 110 2.73 -7.43 13.96
N ILE A 111 1.49 -7.90 13.80
CA ILE A 111 0.69 -8.41 14.92
C ILE A 111 1.31 -9.69 15.50
N TYR A 112 1.88 -10.57 14.68
CA TYR A 112 2.61 -11.74 15.18
C TYR A 112 3.82 -11.33 16.02
N LYS A 113 4.57 -10.31 15.61
CA LYS A 113 5.70 -9.80 16.40
C LYS A 113 5.26 -9.24 17.76
N LEU A 114 4.09 -8.60 17.83
CA LEU A 114 3.54 -8.06 19.07
C LEU A 114 2.98 -9.14 20.00
N LEU A 115 2.19 -10.07 19.47
CA LEU A 115 1.38 -11.00 20.28
C LEU A 115 1.94 -12.42 20.36
N ARG A 116 2.88 -12.79 19.48
CA ARG A 116 3.42 -14.17 19.36
C ARG A 116 2.36 -15.25 19.15
N ASN A 117 1.22 -14.86 18.59
CA ASN A 117 0.07 -15.73 18.44
C ASN A 117 -0.41 -15.70 16.99
N ASN A 118 -0.22 -16.83 16.29
CA ASN A 118 -0.62 -16.99 14.89
C ASN A 118 -2.13 -16.80 14.67
N TRP A 119 -2.96 -17.25 15.63
CA TRP A 119 -4.41 -17.10 15.54
C TRP A 119 -4.83 -15.65 15.67
N ALA A 120 -4.29 -14.92 16.65
CA ALA A 120 -4.57 -13.50 16.82
C ALA A 120 -4.09 -12.68 15.61
N ALA A 121 -2.89 -12.97 15.11
CA ALA A 121 -2.36 -12.32 13.91
C ALA A 121 -3.21 -12.60 12.66
N ALA A 122 -3.63 -13.85 12.46
CA ALA A 122 -4.52 -14.22 11.36
C ALA A 122 -5.88 -13.53 11.47
N PHE A 123 -6.50 -13.57 12.66
CA PHE A 123 -7.81 -12.97 12.88
C PHE A 123 -7.81 -11.47 12.62
N ILE A 124 -6.84 -10.73 13.19
CA ILE A 124 -6.77 -9.27 13.04
C ILE A 124 -6.45 -8.87 11.59
N SER A 125 -5.51 -9.55 10.94
CA SER A 125 -5.16 -9.25 9.54
C SER A 125 -6.29 -9.58 8.57
N LEU A 126 -6.98 -10.71 8.78
CA LEU A 126 -8.17 -11.06 8.00
C LEU A 126 -9.31 -10.08 8.25
N PHE A 127 -9.58 -9.73 9.51
CA PHE A 127 -10.61 -8.76 9.86
C PHE A 127 -10.37 -7.42 9.16
N PHE A 128 -9.12 -6.94 9.17
CA PHE A 128 -8.74 -5.73 8.45
C PHE A 128 -9.01 -5.86 6.95
N VAL A 129 -8.54 -6.92 6.30
CA VAL A 129 -8.67 -7.14 4.86
C VAL A 129 -10.13 -7.32 4.43
N LEU A 130 -10.93 -8.02 5.22
CA LEU A 130 -12.36 -8.26 4.97
C LEU A 130 -13.21 -7.01 5.15
N HIS A 131 -12.67 -5.97 5.79
CA HIS A 131 -13.42 -4.77 6.11
C HIS A 131 -13.87 -4.03 4.83
N PRO A 132 -15.17 -3.71 4.67
CA PRO A 132 -15.71 -3.07 3.45
C PRO A 132 -15.04 -1.75 3.07
N PHE A 133 -14.46 -1.03 4.03
CA PHE A 133 -13.70 0.21 3.79
C PHE A 133 -12.57 0.04 2.75
N ASN A 134 -11.97 -1.14 2.66
CA ASN A 134 -10.91 -1.37 1.67
C ASN A 134 -11.44 -1.42 0.22
N VAL A 135 -12.75 -1.58 0.01
CA VAL A 135 -13.35 -1.55 -1.33
C VAL A 135 -13.08 -0.21 -2.01
N GLU A 136 -13.24 0.90 -1.29
CA GLU A 136 -12.94 2.23 -1.82
C GLU A 136 -11.46 2.34 -2.20
N SER A 137 -10.57 1.90 -1.31
CA SER A 137 -9.12 1.93 -1.53
C SER A 137 -8.66 1.08 -2.73
N VAL A 138 -9.32 -0.04 -3.02
CA VAL A 138 -8.97 -0.92 -4.14
C VAL A 138 -9.61 -0.44 -5.45
N VAL A 139 -10.87 -0.01 -5.41
CA VAL A 139 -11.65 0.31 -6.61
C VAL A 139 -11.35 1.72 -7.14
N TRP A 140 -11.15 2.71 -6.27
CA TRP A 140 -10.86 4.09 -6.66
C TRP A 140 -9.35 4.27 -6.88
N ILE A 141 -8.97 4.84 -8.02
CA ILE A 141 -7.56 5.04 -8.38
C ILE A 141 -6.95 6.13 -7.48
N SER A 142 -7.74 7.17 -7.16
CA SER A 142 -7.35 8.29 -6.29
C SER A 142 -7.01 7.87 -4.85
N GLU A 143 -7.66 6.83 -4.33
CA GLU A 143 -7.46 6.36 -2.95
C GLU A 143 -6.17 5.55 -2.74
N ARG A 144 -5.37 5.35 -3.80
CA ARG A 144 -4.04 4.73 -3.72
C ARG A 144 -3.13 5.37 -2.65
N LYS A 145 -3.26 6.67 -2.42
CA LYS A 145 -2.50 7.40 -1.38
C LYS A 145 -2.56 6.71 -0.01
N ASN A 146 -3.73 6.21 0.37
CA ASN A 146 -3.94 5.54 1.65
C ASN A 146 -3.29 4.15 1.68
N LEU A 147 -3.35 3.42 0.55
CA LEU A 147 -2.68 2.12 0.42
C LEU A 147 -1.15 2.28 0.49
N LEU A 148 -0.57 3.23 -0.26
CA LEU A 148 0.88 3.47 -0.23
C LEU A 148 1.35 3.92 1.16
N PHE A 149 0.60 4.81 1.81
CA PHE A 149 0.88 5.21 3.18
C PHE A 149 0.97 4.00 4.11
N MET A 150 -0.05 3.13 4.16
CA MET A 150 -0.02 1.94 5.00
C MET A 150 1.06 0.93 4.58
N PHE A 151 1.29 0.77 3.28
CA PHE A 151 2.30 -0.12 2.71
C PHE A 151 3.71 0.24 3.20
N PHE A 152 4.01 1.53 3.41
CA PHE A 152 5.29 1.96 3.97
C PHE A 152 5.29 2.05 5.50
N LEU A 153 4.16 2.46 6.10
CA LEU A 153 4.06 2.63 7.55
C LEU A 153 4.23 1.31 8.33
N ILE A 154 3.59 0.23 7.90
CA ILE A 154 3.64 -1.03 8.65
C ILE A 154 5.05 -1.62 8.66
N PRO A 155 5.79 -1.71 7.53
CA PRO A 155 7.21 -2.05 7.55
C PRO A 155 8.06 -1.15 8.43
N SER A 156 7.79 0.16 8.45
CA SER A 156 8.50 1.08 9.35
C SER A 156 8.36 0.66 10.82
N MET A 157 7.15 0.30 11.24
CA MET A 157 6.87 -0.20 12.60
C MET A 157 7.52 -1.57 12.85
N ILE A 158 7.50 -2.48 11.86
CA ILE A 158 8.17 -3.79 11.96
C ILE A 158 9.67 -3.60 12.19
N TYR A 159 10.33 -2.75 11.41
CA TYR A 159 11.76 -2.46 11.57
C TYR A 159 12.07 -1.75 12.89
N TYR A 160 11.16 -0.91 13.40
CA TYR A 160 11.31 -0.33 14.73
C TYR A 160 11.30 -1.41 15.82
N LEU A 161 10.39 -2.39 15.74
CA LEU A 161 10.39 -3.54 16.66
C LEU A 161 11.69 -4.33 16.58
N GLU A 162 12.21 -4.58 15.36
CA GLU A 162 13.50 -5.24 15.15
C GLU A 162 14.67 -4.46 15.77
N TYR A 163 14.63 -3.12 15.69
CA TYR A 163 15.61 -2.27 16.35
C TYR A 163 15.55 -2.41 17.87
N ILE A 164 14.36 -2.43 18.47
CA ILE A 164 14.21 -2.55 19.92
C ILE A 164 14.84 -3.85 20.43
N GLU A 165 14.68 -4.94 19.69
CA GLU A 165 15.15 -6.27 20.07
C GLU A 165 16.64 -6.48 19.80
N ASN A 166 17.12 -6.14 18.59
CA ASN A 166 18.49 -6.42 18.16
C ASN A 166 19.47 -5.29 18.47
N LYS A 167 18.97 -4.07 18.74
CA LYS A 167 19.75 -2.83 18.93
C LYS A 167 20.68 -2.46 17.76
N LYS A 168 20.49 -3.06 16.58
CA LYS A 168 21.26 -2.75 15.36
C LYS A 168 20.74 -1.49 14.70
N ILE A 169 21.61 -0.49 14.52
CA ILE A 169 21.22 0.83 13.98
C ILE A 169 20.58 0.76 12.58
N TRP A 170 20.96 -0.22 11.75
CA TRP A 170 20.38 -0.41 10.42
C TRP A 170 18.86 -0.60 10.45
N PHE A 171 18.31 -1.28 11.47
CA PHE A 171 16.87 -1.41 11.60
C PHE A 171 16.18 -0.08 11.90
N LEU A 172 16.83 0.80 12.67
CA LEU A 172 16.32 2.15 12.89
C LEU A 172 16.39 2.97 11.59
N LEU A 173 17.47 2.87 10.82
CA LEU A 173 17.60 3.54 9.54
C LEU A 173 16.52 3.10 8.55
N TYR A 174 16.25 1.79 8.44
CA TYR A 174 15.14 1.29 7.63
C TYR A 174 13.79 1.79 8.14
N SER A 175 13.56 1.76 9.46
CA SER A 175 12.32 2.30 10.04
C SER A 175 12.09 3.76 9.66
N CYS A 176 13.11 4.62 9.83
CA CYS A 176 13.04 6.04 9.44
C CYS A 176 12.84 6.22 7.94
N LEU A 177 13.54 5.43 7.11
CA LEU A 177 13.40 5.50 5.65
C LEU A 177 11.97 5.19 5.20
N PHE A 178 11.41 4.08 5.68
CA PHE A 178 10.04 3.67 5.38
C PHE A 178 9.02 4.66 5.94
N PHE A 179 9.29 5.27 7.11
CA PHE A 179 8.44 6.31 7.66
C PHE A 179 8.41 7.56 6.76
N ILE A 180 9.58 8.00 6.27
CA ILE A 180 9.67 9.11 5.32
C ILE A 180 8.91 8.78 4.03
N PHE A 181 9.02 7.57 3.51
CA PHE A 181 8.26 7.13 2.33
C PHE A 181 6.75 7.13 2.57
N SER A 182 6.31 6.82 3.79
CA SER A 182 4.92 6.95 4.21
C SER A 182 4.46 8.40 4.14
N LEU A 183 5.24 9.36 4.64
CA LEU A 183 4.93 10.79 4.60
C LEU A 183 4.91 11.35 3.17
N PHE A 184 5.75 10.84 2.26
CA PHE A 184 5.70 11.23 0.84
C PHE A 184 4.50 10.64 0.08
N SER A 185 3.78 9.70 0.69
CA SER A 185 2.58 9.10 0.12
C SER A 185 1.31 9.87 0.49
N LYS A 186 1.28 10.55 1.64
CA LYS A 186 0.15 11.32 2.17
C LYS A 186 0.61 12.37 3.18
#